data_AF-A0A4Y9JE92-F1
#
_entry.id   AF-A0A4Y9JE92-F1
#
_cell.length_a   1.000
_cell.length_b   1.000
_cell.length_c   1.000
_cell.angle_alpha   90.00
_cell.angle_beta   90.00
_cell.angle_gamma   90.00
#
_symmetry.space_group_name_H-M   'P 1'
#
loop_
_entity.id
_entity.type
_entity.pdbx_description
1 polymer ?
#
loop_
_entity_poly.entity_id
_entity_poly.type
_entity_poly.pdbx_seq_one_letter_code
_entity_poly.pdbx_strand_id
1 'polypeptide(L)'
;MSVKGIGVNLGERLVIAGGKYEILNDVVDVQKSLGKIRFVSIGDPVIGTEDVEENGRVVQRPTGEILGHILNFVYEGGEADSVTITDMSRSDIEALGLKVADFIELLDPVLTISRMARNNSQLKLFSSGLKVAGQPQSQQKQEQQPKEQK
;
A
#
# COMPACT_ATOMS: atom_id res chain seq x y z
N MET A 1 -6.95 31.05 13.95
CA MET A 1 -6.83 31.87 12.73
C MET A 1 -6.68 30.93 11.55
N SER A 2 -7.79 30.61 10.88
CA SER A 2 -7.82 29.64 9.78
C SER A 2 -7.35 30.34 8.51
N VAL A 3 -6.22 29.91 7.96
CA VAL A 3 -5.75 30.44 6.67
C VAL A 3 -6.68 29.88 5.61
N LYS A 4 -7.48 30.76 4.99
CA LYS A 4 -8.38 30.44 3.87
C LYS A 4 -7.53 30.27 2.60
N GLY A 5 -6.74 29.20 2.56
CA GLY A 5 -6.13 28.72 1.32
C GLY A 5 -7.20 28.03 0.49
N ILE A 6 -7.11 28.13 -0.84
CA ILE A 6 -7.84 27.25 -1.75
C ILE A 6 -7.24 25.85 -1.56
N GLY A 7 -7.70 25.15 -0.53
CA GLY A 7 -7.26 23.81 -0.18
C GLY A 7 -8.31 22.81 -0.61
N VAL A 8 -7.91 21.83 -1.42
CA VAL A 8 -8.76 20.67 -1.71
C VAL A 8 -8.94 19.90 -0.39
N ASN A 9 -10.20 19.71 0.03
CA ASN A 9 -10.51 18.83 1.14
C ASN A 9 -10.43 17.38 0.65
N LEU A 10 -9.47 16.62 1.16
CA LEU A 10 -9.21 15.23 0.77
C LEU A 10 -9.92 14.22 1.68
N GLY A 11 -10.89 14.68 2.49
CA GLY A 11 -11.67 13.82 3.37
C GLY A 11 -10.96 13.44 4.68
N GLU A 12 -11.52 12.44 5.36
CA GLU A 12 -10.98 11.90 6.61
C GLU A 12 -9.74 11.03 6.37
N ARG A 13 -8.84 11.01 7.35
CA ARG A 13 -7.63 10.17 7.30
C ARG A 13 -7.99 8.73 7.62
N LEU A 14 -7.63 7.80 6.74
CA LEU A 14 -7.78 6.36 6.97
C LEU A 14 -6.49 5.74 7.51
N VAL A 15 -6.64 4.68 8.31
CA VAL A 15 -5.51 3.87 8.78
C VAL A 15 -5.24 2.77 7.78
N ILE A 16 -4.04 2.73 7.20
CA ILE A 16 -3.58 1.70 6.27
C ILE A 16 -2.20 1.25 6.73
N ALA A 17 -1.99 -0.06 6.89
CA ALA A 17 -0.73 -0.61 7.38
C ALA A 17 -0.16 0.14 8.62
N GLY A 18 -1.03 0.42 9.60
CA GLY A 18 -0.67 1.07 10.87
C GLY A 18 -0.42 2.59 10.78
N GLY A 19 -0.37 3.16 9.57
CA GLY A 19 -0.19 4.60 9.36
C GLY A 19 -1.51 5.32 9.06
N LYS A 20 -1.60 6.61 9.44
CA LYS A 20 -2.73 7.49 9.10
C LYS A 20 -2.45 8.26 7.81
N TYR A 21 -3.33 8.12 6.83
CA TYR A 21 -3.15 8.60 5.48
C TYR A 21 -4.36 9.38 4.97
N GLU A 22 -4.12 10.46 4.23
CA GLU A 22 -5.16 11.08 3.40
C GLU A 22 -5.18 10.37 2.04
N ILE A 23 -6.37 10.03 1.55
CA ILE A 23 -6.56 9.28 0.29
C ILE A 23 -6.72 10.26 -0.87
N LEU A 24 -6.07 9.97 -1.99
CA LEU A 24 -6.10 10.80 -3.20
C LEU A 24 -6.94 10.21 -4.33
N ASN A 25 -7.54 9.03 -4.16
CA ASN A 25 -8.31 8.35 -5.21
C ASN A 25 -9.54 9.14 -5.70
N ASP A 26 -10.10 10.02 -4.88
CA ASP A 26 -11.23 10.87 -5.28
C ASP A 26 -10.81 11.99 -6.26
N VAL A 27 -9.52 12.32 -6.31
CA VAL A 27 -8.96 13.38 -7.15
C VAL A 27 -8.06 12.86 -8.27
N VAL A 28 -7.59 11.62 -8.16
CA VAL A 28 -6.70 10.96 -9.13
C VAL A 28 -7.24 9.57 -9.45
N ASP A 29 -7.42 9.28 -10.75
CA ASP A 29 -7.68 7.92 -11.23
C ASP A 29 -6.36 7.12 -11.20
N VAL A 30 -6.06 6.56 -10.02
CA VAL A 30 -4.77 5.90 -9.73
C VAL A 30 -4.48 4.77 -10.71
N GLN A 31 -5.50 3.96 -11.05
CA GLN A 31 -5.35 2.85 -11.97
C GLN A 31 -4.91 3.32 -13.37
N LYS A 32 -5.52 4.39 -13.88
CA LYS A 32 -5.12 4.98 -15.17
C LYS A 32 -3.77 5.68 -15.09
N SER A 33 -3.48 6.37 -13.98
CA SER A 33 -2.23 7.09 -13.78
C SER A 33 -1.01 6.18 -13.68
N LEU A 34 -1.16 4.97 -13.12
CA LEU A 34 -0.09 3.98 -13.05
C LEU A 34 0.34 3.47 -14.43
N GLY A 35 -0.61 3.35 -15.36
CA GLY A 35 -0.35 2.82 -16.70
C GLY A 35 0.18 1.38 -16.65
N LYS A 36 1.11 1.05 -17.55
CA LYS A 36 1.77 -0.26 -17.58
C LYS A 36 3.00 -0.24 -16.68
N ILE A 37 3.01 -1.15 -15.71
CA ILE A 37 4.12 -1.35 -14.78
C ILE A 37 4.69 -2.75 -14.91
N ARG A 38 5.99 -2.87 -14.63
CA ARG A 38 6.74 -4.13 -14.71
C ARG A 38 7.31 -4.49 -13.35
N PHE A 39 7.16 -5.75 -12.97
CA PHE A 39 7.67 -6.29 -11.72
C PHE A 39 9.20 -6.23 -11.65
N VAL A 40 9.73 -5.92 -10.47
CA VAL A 40 11.18 -5.94 -10.19
C VAL A 40 11.49 -6.95 -9.10
N SER A 41 10.93 -6.78 -7.90
CA SER A 41 11.22 -7.64 -6.77
C SER A 41 10.17 -7.51 -5.67
N ILE A 42 10.14 -8.51 -4.78
CA ILE A 42 9.45 -8.43 -3.49
C ILE A 42 10.47 -7.90 -2.49
N GLY A 43 10.14 -6.79 -1.85
CA GLY A 43 10.95 -6.17 -0.80
C GLY A 43 10.66 -6.76 0.59
N ASP A 44 11.10 -6.03 1.60
CA ASP A 44 10.90 -6.40 3.00
C ASP A 44 9.41 -6.29 3.41
N PRO A 45 8.99 -7.07 4.43
CA PRO A 45 7.68 -6.90 5.03
C PRO A 45 7.56 -5.53 5.69
N VAL A 46 6.37 -4.93 5.60
CA VAL A 46 6.02 -3.74 6.37
C VAL A 46 5.63 -4.20 7.77
N ILE A 47 6.45 -3.84 8.76
CA ILE A 47 6.22 -4.20 10.17
C ILE A 47 5.46 -3.08 10.86
N GLY A 48 4.37 -3.43 11.54
CA GLY A 48 3.58 -2.50 12.34
C GLY A 48 4.39 -1.93 13.51
N THR A 49 4.16 -0.66 13.81
CA THR A 49 4.77 0.01 14.97
C THR A 49 3.70 0.52 15.91
N GLU A 50 4.02 0.52 17.21
CA GLU A 50 3.20 1.12 18.25
C GLU A 50 3.97 2.25 18.94
N ASP A 51 3.24 3.27 19.36
CA ASP A 51 3.77 4.41 20.10
C ASP A 51 3.89 4.03 21.59
N VAL A 52 5.12 3.93 22.09
CA VAL A 52 5.45 3.63 23.48
C VAL A 52 6.02 4.87 24.14
N GLU A 53 5.56 5.22 25.33
CA GLU A 53 6.15 6.32 26.10
C GLU A 53 7.35 5.82 26.91
N GLU A 54 8.55 6.27 26.52
CA GLU A 54 9.79 5.97 27.21
C GLU A 54 10.46 7.28 27.66
N ASN A 55 10.71 7.41 28.97
CA ASN A 55 11.38 8.59 29.55
C ASN A 55 10.74 9.93 29.15
N GLY A 56 9.40 9.99 29.06
CA GLY A 56 8.63 11.18 28.68
C GLY A 56 8.71 11.54 27.20
N ARG A 57 9.14 10.60 26.34
CA ARG A 57 9.11 10.72 24.88
C ARG A 57 8.32 9.57 24.28
N VAL A 58 7.52 9.88 23.27
CA VAL A 58 6.87 8.85 22.46
C VAL A 58 7.88 8.31 21.46
N VAL A 59 8.11 7.00 21.51
CA VAL A 59 9.00 6.25 20.59
C VAL A 59 8.20 5.16 19.90
N GLN A 60 8.49 4.92 18.62
CA GLN A 60 7.86 3.84 17.87
C GLN A 60 8.61 2.53 18.05
N ARG A 61 7.93 1.51 18.59
CA ARG A 61 8.46 0.15 18.75
C ARG A 61 7.83 -0.79 17.71
N PRO A 62 8.63 -1.66 17.05
CA PRO A 62 8.07 -2.65 16.15
C PRO A 62 7.28 -3.70 16.94
N THR A 63 6.05 -3.95 16.50
CA THR A 63 5.14 -4.94 17.10
C THR A 63 5.46 -6.38 16.66
N GLY A 64 6.16 -6.52 15.53
CA GLY A 64 6.37 -7.80 14.85
C GLY A 64 5.22 -8.23 13.95
N GLU A 65 4.10 -7.50 13.95
CA GLU A 65 2.98 -7.76 13.05
C GLU A 65 3.35 -7.36 11.61
N ILE A 66 3.11 -8.25 10.65
CA ILE A 66 3.30 -7.98 9.22
C ILE A 66 2.02 -7.35 8.70
N LEU A 67 2.11 -6.09 8.27
CA LEU A 67 1.00 -5.30 7.74
C LEU A 67 0.93 -5.31 6.21
N GLY A 68 1.89 -5.97 5.56
CA GLY A 68 1.94 -6.13 4.12
C GLY A 68 3.36 -6.37 3.62
N HIS A 69 3.50 -6.42 2.31
CA HIS A 69 4.78 -6.62 1.63
C HIS A 69 5.03 -5.53 0.60
N ILE A 70 6.25 -5.01 0.59
CA ILE A 70 6.66 -4.05 -0.43
C ILE A 70 6.87 -4.80 -1.75
N LEU A 71 6.32 -4.28 -2.83
CA LEU A 71 6.56 -4.74 -4.17
C LEU A 71 7.17 -3.61 -4.99
N ASN A 72 8.34 -3.86 -5.54
CA ASN A 72 9.06 -2.91 -6.38
C ASN A 72 8.69 -3.13 -7.84
N PHE A 73 8.45 -2.04 -8.56
CA PHE A 73 8.12 -2.06 -9.97
C PHE A 73 8.79 -0.92 -10.71
N VAL A 74 8.79 -0.99 -12.04
CA VAL A 74 9.19 0.12 -12.91
C VAL A 74 8.05 0.50 -13.85
N TYR A 75 7.87 1.80 -14.07
CA TYR A 75 7.02 2.32 -15.11
C TYR A 75 7.61 2.01 -16.50
N GLU A 76 6.79 2.13 -17.54
CA GLU A 76 7.26 1.96 -18.94
C GLU A 76 8.41 2.92 -19.29
N GLY A 77 8.41 4.13 -18.71
CA GLY A 77 9.48 5.14 -18.83
C GLY A 77 10.77 4.84 -18.04
N GLY A 78 10.83 3.75 -17.27
CA GLY A 78 12.02 3.31 -16.55
C GLY A 78 12.21 3.88 -15.14
N GLU A 79 11.32 4.76 -14.69
CA GLU A 79 11.28 5.21 -13.30
C GLU A 79 10.84 4.05 -12.38
N ALA A 80 11.55 3.86 -11.27
CA ALA A 80 11.29 2.81 -10.29
C ALA A 80 10.48 3.36 -9.13
N ASP A 81 9.53 2.57 -8.64
CA ASP A 81 8.67 2.92 -7.52
C ASP A 81 8.25 1.64 -6.77
N SER A 82 7.52 1.82 -5.67
CA SER A 82 7.11 0.72 -4.80
C SER A 82 5.67 0.86 -4.34
N VAL A 83 5.01 -0.27 -4.18
CA VAL A 83 3.66 -0.38 -3.62
C VAL A 83 3.67 -1.31 -2.42
N THR A 84 2.90 -0.99 -1.39
CA THR A 84 2.65 -1.93 -0.29
C THR A 84 1.41 -2.76 -0.60
N ILE A 85 1.58 -4.07 -0.69
CA ILE A 85 0.49 -5.04 -0.85
C ILE A 85 0.00 -5.47 0.53
N THR A 86 -1.26 -5.25 0.86
CA THR A 86 -1.79 -5.45 2.22
C THR A 86 -2.48 -6.80 2.42
N ASP A 87 -3.11 -7.36 1.38
CA ASP A 87 -4.03 -8.51 1.56
C ASP A 87 -3.49 -9.81 0.94
N MET A 88 -2.27 -9.79 0.40
CA MET A 88 -1.58 -10.99 -0.07
C MET A 88 -0.36 -11.30 0.80
N SER A 89 -0.22 -12.56 1.21
CA SER A 89 0.99 -13.02 1.87
C SER A 89 2.17 -13.04 0.90
N ARG A 90 3.41 -12.99 1.42
CA ARG A 90 4.61 -13.15 0.60
C ARG A 90 4.58 -14.43 -0.23
N SER A 91 4.15 -15.55 0.36
CA SER A 91 4.07 -16.84 -0.33
C SER A 91 3.06 -16.81 -1.48
N ASP A 92 1.93 -16.11 -1.32
CA ASP A 92 0.95 -15.94 -2.39
C ASP A 92 1.50 -15.11 -3.55
N ILE A 93 2.26 -14.06 -3.26
CA ILE A 93 2.93 -13.24 -4.28
C ILE A 93 3.99 -14.06 -5.02
N GLU A 94 4.78 -14.84 -4.29
CA GLU A 94 5.80 -15.73 -4.88
C GLU A 94 5.16 -16.84 -5.74
N ALA A 95 3.98 -17.34 -5.33
CA ALA A 95 3.23 -18.35 -6.07
C ALA A 95 2.71 -17.86 -7.44
N LEU A 96 2.64 -16.55 -7.67
CA LEU A 96 2.36 -15.99 -8.99
C LEU A 96 3.47 -16.27 -10.01
N GLY A 97 4.66 -16.67 -9.57
CA GLY A 97 5.77 -17.03 -10.46
C GLY A 97 6.31 -15.86 -11.29
N LEU A 98 6.15 -14.63 -10.78
CA LEU A 98 6.58 -13.40 -11.44
C LEU A 98 8.10 -13.38 -11.67
N LYS A 99 8.50 -12.97 -12.88
CA LYS A 99 9.88 -12.70 -13.24
C LYS A 99 10.10 -11.20 -13.39
N VAL A 100 11.35 -10.79 -13.21
CA VAL A 100 11.77 -9.41 -13.47
C VAL A 100 11.33 -9.01 -14.88
N ALA A 101 10.76 -7.81 -15.00
CA ALA A 101 10.19 -7.22 -16.20
C ALA A 101 8.81 -7.76 -16.65
N ASP A 102 8.20 -8.72 -15.94
CA ASP A 102 6.83 -9.14 -16.22
C ASP A 102 5.84 -8.01 -15.98
N PHE A 103 4.85 -7.87 -16.86
CA PHE A 103 3.78 -6.90 -16.68
C PHE A 103 2.82 -7.37 -15.58
N ILE A 104 2.48 -6.45 -14.68
CA ILE A 104 1.58 -6.70 -13.56
C ILE A 104 0.47 -5.66 -13.52
N GLU A 105 -0.66 -6.04 -12.93
CA GLU A 105 -1.78 -5.15 -12.63
C GLU A 105 -2.03 -5.16 -11.12
N LEU A 106 -2.13 -3.97 -10.54
CA LEU A 106 -2.50 -3.78 -9.14
C LEU A 106 -4.02 -3.87 -8.99
N LEU A 107 -4.47 -4.50 -7.90
CA LEU A 107 -5.87 -4.65 -7.54
C LEU A 107 -6.24 -3.56 -6.53
N ASP A 108 -7.23 -2.74 -6.86
CA ASP A 108 -7.72 -1.64 -6.02
C ASP A 108 -6.60 -0.71 -5.50
N PRO A 109 -5.75 -0.13 -6.38
CA PRO A 109 -4.63 0.68 -5.95
C PRO A 109 -5.11 1.98 -5.28
N VAL A 110 -4.55 2.29 -4.12
CA VAL A 110 -4.84 3.49 -3.33
C VAL A 110 -3.60 4.37 -3.22
N LEU A 111 -3.68 5.58 -3.76
CA LEU A 111 -2.64 6.59 -3.60
C LEU A 111 -2.95 7.43 -2.37
N THR A 112 -1.94 7.59 -1.52
CA THR A 112 -2.07 8.32 -0.26
C THR A 112 -1.00 9.37 -0.10
N ILE A 113 -1.27 10.34 0.77
CA ILE A 113 -0.28 11.30 1.24
C ILE A 113 -0.20 11.26 2.78
N SER A 114 1.02 11.08 3.29
CA SER A 114 1.34 11.29 4.70
C SER A 114 1.91 12.70 4.86
N ARG A 115 1.20 13.55 5.59
CA ARG A 115 1.68 14.89 5.94
C ARG A 115 2.46 14.83 7.25
N MET A 116 3.78 14.92 7.17
CA MET A 116 4.63 15.07 8.34
C MET A 116 4.84 16.54 8.69
N ALA A 117 5.36 16.80 9.89
CA ALA A 117 5.70 18.16 10.32
C ALA A 117 6.73 18.79 9.34
N ARG A 118 6.68 20.14 9.23
CA ARG A 118 7.61 20.95 8.42
C ARG A 118 7.56 20.70 6.91
N ASN A 119 6.36 20.57 6.35
CA ASN A 119 6.13 20.51 4.90
C ASN A 119 6.77 19.29 4.20
N ASN A 120 7.13 18.26 4.97
CA ASN A 120 7.62 17.01 4.44
C ASN A 120 6.43 16.07 4.24
N SER A 121 5.90 16.03 3.02
CA SER A 121 4.80 15.11 2.68
C SER A 121 5.34 13.99 1.81
N GLN A 122 4.94 12.76 2.13
CA GLN A 122 5.35 11.58 1.39
C GLN A 122 4.14 10.92 0.74
N LEU A 123 4.23 10.70 -0.58
CA LEU A 123 3.26 9.88 -1.28
C LEU A 123 3.54 8.41 -1.01
N LYS A 124 2.49 7.62 -0.83
CA LYS A 124 2.60 6.17 -0.70
C LYS A 124 1.48 5.49 -1.49
N LEU A 125 1.85 4.43 -2.21
CA LEU A 125 0.93 3.60 -2.95
C LEU A 125 0.66 2.31 -2.16
N PHE A 126 -0.62 1.97 -2.04
CA PHE A 126 -1.10 0.72 -1.46
C PHE A 126 -1.94 -0.03 -2.49
N SER A 127 -2.08 -1.34 -2.32
CA SER A 127 -2.91 -2.18 -3.18
C SER A 127 -3.36 -3.39 -2.37
N SER A 128 -4.58 -3.88 -2.60
CA SER A 128 -5.07 -5.10 -1.93
C SER A 128 -4.24 -6.31 -2.39
N GLY A 129 -3.94 -6.37 -3.69
CA GLY A 129 -3.17 -7.44 -4.30
C GLY A 129 -2.56 -7.05 -5.64
N LEU A 130 -2.04 -8.04 -6.35
CA LEU A 130 -1.61 -7.91 -7.74
C LEU A 130 -1.90 -9.19 -8.53
N LYS A 131 -1.88 -9.07 -9.85
CA LYS A 131 -1.93 -10.21 -10.78
C LYS A 131 -0.99 -9.98 -11.96
N VAL A 132 -0.66 -11.07 -12.66
CA VAL A 132 0.02 -11.00 -13.96
C VAL A 132 -0.91 -10.33 -14.96
N ALA A 133 -0.42 -9.32 -15.68
CA ALA A 133 -1.21 -8.62 -16.69
C ALA A 133 -1.63 -9.61 -17.79
N GLY A 134 -2.92 -9.59 -18.14
CA GLY A 134 -3.48 -10.49 -19.16
C GLY A 134 -3.83 -11.91 -18.70
N GLN A 135 -3.63 -12.28 -17.43
CA GLN A 135 -4.20 -13.51 -16.87
C GLN A 135 -5.51 -13.23 -16.11
N PRO A 136 -6.56 -14.06 -16.30
CA PRO A 136 -7.76 -13.98 -15.49
C PRO A 136 -7.42 -14.28 -14.02
N GLN A 137 -8.01 -13.50 -13.12
CA GLN A 137 -7.76 -13.58 -11.68
C GLN A 137 -8.16 -14.96 -11.16
N SER A 138 -7.18 -15.75 -10.72
CA SER A 138 -7.42 -16.93 -9.90
C SER A 138 -8.10 -16.45 -8.61
N GLN A 139 -9.36 -16.82 -8.41
CA GLN A 139 -10.05 -16.59 -7.14
C GLN A 139 -9.29 -17.34 -6.04
N GLN A 140 -8.39 -16.67 -5.34
CA GLN A 140 -7.93 -17.15 -4.05
C GLN A 140 -9.16 -17.23 -3.15
N LYS A 141 -9.53 -18.45 -2.79
CA LYS A 141 -10.55 -18.71 -1.78
C LYS A 141 -10.15 -17.94 -0.53
N GLN A 142 -10.90 -16.91 -0.19
CA GLN A 142 -11.04 -16.49 1.19
C GLN A 142 -11.40 -17.75 1.98
N GLU A 143 -10.48 -18.24 2.81
CA GLU A 143 -10.80 -19.18 3.86
C GLU A 143 -11.84 -18.51 4.75
N GLN A 144 -13.10 -18.88 4.51
CA GLN A 144 -14.22 -18.56 5.38
C GLN A 144 -13.88 -19.12 6.76
N GLN A 145 -13.56 -18.23 7.70
CA GLN A 145 -13.58 -18.56 9.11
C GLN A 145 -14.94 -19.21 9.43
N PRO A 146 -14.99 -20.37 10.10
CA PRO A 146 -16.26 -20.97 10.46
C PRO A 146 -16.96 -20.04 11.46
N LYS A 147 -18.15 -19.57 11.09
CA LYS A 147 -19.10 -18.98 12.04
C LYS A 147 -19.36 -20.02 13.14
N GLU A 148 -18.80 -19.79 14.32
CA GLU A 148 -19.29 -20.42 15.54
C GLU A 148 -20.76 -20.01 15.74
N GLN A 149 -21.66 -21.00 15.60
CA GLN A 149 -23.02 -20.89 16.09
C GLN A 149 -23.02 -21.15 17.59
N LYS A 150 -23.48 -20.17 18.37
CA LYS A 150 -24.10 -20.38 19.68
C LYS A 150 -25.37 -19.56 19.76
#